data_AF-A0A432TGF6-F1
#
_entry.id   AF-A0A432TGF6-F1
#
_cell.length_a   1.000
_cell.length_b   1.000
_cell.length_c   1.000
_cell.angle_alpha   90.00
_cell.angle_beta   90.00
_cell.angle_gamma   90.00
#
_symmetry.space_group_name_H-M   'P 1'
#
loop_
_entity.id
_entity.type
_entity.pdbx_description
1 polymer ?
#
loop_
_entity_poly.entity_id
_entity_poly.type
_entity_poly.pdbx_seq_one_letter_code
_entity_poly.pdbx_strand_id
1 'polypeptide(L)'
;MNDQVEIIQSIQDRYSEQGKVSIYHTLDVTAVSILVSELTGKSVSKIFNNEIFTKMGASDSLYWWEDKNGVTIGMAGAYMTTRDWAKFGQFIIDNINQKTCMGEFYLSGIKNALPTLQRDYQDYGYYFWVQNVSNSTFESKPMIAFSGKFGHAMILDHYSNSVVLVTSASKNSKYGRKHIRRDITPGMIKEASKIQ
;
A
#
# COMPACT_ATOMS: atom_id res chain seq x y z
N MET A 1 -9.66 4.82 21.30
CA MET A 1 -8.77 5.52 20.36
C MET A 1 -9.19 6.98 20.30
N ASN A 2 -8.24 7.89 20.08
CA ASN A 2 -8.51 9.33 20.00
C ASN A 2 -9.32 9.67 18.75
N ASP A 3 -10.04 10.78 18.79
CA ASP A 3 -10.81 11.33 17.68
C ASP A 3 -9.89 11.83 16.56
N GLN A 4 -10.00 11.26 15.36
CA GLN A 4 -9.14 11.68 14.26
C GLN A 4 -9.49 13.07 13.72
N VAL A 5 -10.75 13.49 13.83
CA VAL A 5 -11.20 14.82 13.38
C VAL A 5 -10.64 15.89 14.29
N GLU A 6 -10.77 15.73 15.61
CA GLU A 6 -10.20 16.66 16.59
C GLU A 6 -8.67 16.77 16.42
N ILE A 7 -7.98 15.64 16.17
CA ILE A 7 -6.53 15.62 15.92
C ILE A 7 -6.17 16.46 14.69
N ILE A 8 -6.85 16.27 13.55
CA ILE A 8 -6.55 17.03 12.34
C ILE A 8 -6.85 18.52 12.52
N GLN A 9 -7.97 18.86 13.17
CA GLN A 9 -8.34 20.25 13.44
C GLN A 9 -7.35 20.97 14.39
N SER A 10 -6.64 20.21 15.23
CA SER A 10 -5.65 20.79 16.14
C SER A 10 -4.37 21.28 15.46
N ILE A 11 -4.11 20.89 14.21
CA ILE A 11 -2.89 21.24 13.46
C ILE A 11 -2.95 22.72 13.04
N GLN A 12 -2.01 23.52 13.53
CA GLN A 12 -1.94 24.96 13.24
C GLN A 12 -0.87 25.32 12.20
N ASP A 13 0.16 24.49 12.06
CA ASP A 13 1.33 24.78 11.23
C ASP A 13 1.48 23.79 10.07
N ARG A 14 2.09 24.27 8.98
CA ARG A 14 2.47 23.44 7.83
C ARG A 14 3.98 23.52 7.62
N TYR A 15 4.59 22.40 7.27
CA TYR A 15 6.03 22.34 7.00
C TYR A 15 6.42 23.12 5.73
N SER A 16 5.59 23.05 4.68
CA SER A 16 5.79 23.78 3.42
C SER A 16 4.45 24.17 2.81
N GLU A 17 4.49 24.97 1.74
CA GLU A 17 3.32 25.12 0.86
C GLU A 17 2.91 23.78 0.24
N GLN A 18 1.61 23.66 -0.08
CA GLN A 18 1.06 22.44 -0.65
C GLN A 18 1.65 22.16 -2.05
N GLY A 19 1.99 20.90 -2.28
CA GLY A 19 2.55 20.44 -3.56
C GLY A 19 3.99 20.87 -3.85
N LYS A 20 4.71 21.50 -2.90
CA LYS A 20 6.12 21.91 -3.09
C LYS A 20 7.13 20.87 -2.64
N VAL A 21 6.83 20.12 -1.58
CA VAL A 21 7.73 19.11 -1.00
C VAL A 21 6.94 17.83 -0.74
N SER A 22 7.52 16.68 -1.11
CA SER A 22 6.95 15.36 -0.82
C SER A 22 7.45 14.85 0.53
N ILE A 23 6.54 14.68 1.49
CA ILE A 23 6.80 14.15 2.82
C ILE A 23 5.79 13.04 3.10
N TYR A 24 6.27 11.82 3.34
CA TYR A 24 5.39 10.72 3.71
C TYR A 24 4.84 10.95 5.13
N HIS A 25 3.54 11.24 5.24
CA HIS A 25 2.92 11.59 6.51
C HIS A 25 1.62 10.81 6.76
N THR A 26 1.42 10.29 7.99
CA THR A 26 0.24 9.49 8.32
C THR A 26 -1.06 10.29 8.30
N LEU A 27 -0.98 11.60 8.56
CA LEU A 27 -2.14 12.48 8.57
C LEU A 27 -2.79 12.65 7.19
N ASP A 28 -2.05 12.46 6.10
CA ASP A 28 -2.62 12.51 4.75
C ASP A 28 -3.60 11.35 4.55
N VAL A 29 -3.22 10.16 5.01
CA VAL A 29 -4.08 8.97 4.97
C VAL A 29 -5.26 9.09 5.94
N THR A 30 -5.04 9.70 7.11
CA THR A 30 -6.12 10.02 8.06
C THR A 30 -7.14 10.98 7.44
N ALA A 31 -6.68 12.05 6.79
CA ALA A 31 -7.55 13.02 6.13
C ALA A 31 -8.43 12.37 5.05
N VAL A 32 -7.87 11.47 4.23
CA VAL A 32 -8.66 10.72 3.24
C VAL A 32 -9.66 9.78 3.89
N SER A 33 -9.32 9.13 5.00
CA SER A 33 -10.28 8.27 5.71
C SER A 33 -11.49 9.05 6.21
N ILE A 34 -11.27 10.25 6.76
CA ILE A 34 -12.33 11.17 7.18
C ILE A 34 -13.15 11.61 5.97
N LEU A 35 -12.49 12.11 4.92
CA LEU A 35 -13.16 12.60 3.72
C LEU A 35 -14.08 11.55 3.09
N VAL A 36 -13.60 10.31 2.95
CA VAL A 36 -14.42 9.21 2.43
C VAL A 36 -15.61 8.92 3.34
N SER A 37 -15.39 8.96 4.66
CA SER A 37 -16.47 8.73 5.64
C SER A 37 -17.54 9.81 5.58
N GLU A 38 -17.15 11.09 5.49
CA GLU A 38 -18.06 12.23 5.38
C GLU A 38 -18.85 12.22 4.07
N LEU A 39 -18.20 11.92 2.93
CA LEU A 39 -18.84 11.92 1.62
C LEU A 39 -19.82 10.76 1.43
N THR A 40 -19.54 9.62 2.04
CA THR A 40 -20.30 8.38 1.77
C THR A 40 -21.21 7.94 2.91
N GLY A 41 -21.04 8.51 4.11
CA GLY A 41 -21.68 8.03 5.33
C GLY A 41 -21.24 6.62 5.75
N LYS A 42 -20.12 6.11 5.21
CA LYS A 42 -19.57 4.77 5.50
C LYS A 42 -18.09 4.86 5.81
N SER A 43 -17.63 4.10 6.80
CA SER A 43 -16.21 3.97 7.10
C SER A 43 -15.44 3.32 5.93
N VAL A 44 -14.15 3.65 5.79
CA VAL A 44 -13.27 3.06 4.77
C VAL A 44 -13.22 1.54 4.90
N SER A 45 -13.19 1.01 6.12
CA SER A 45 -13.21 -0.43 6.42
C SER A 45 -14.45 -1.09 5.80
N LYS A 46 -15.64 -0.47 5.91
CA LYS A 46 -16.90 -0.96 5.36
C LYS A 46 -16.92 -0.91 3.84
N ILE A 47 -16.39 0.15 3.24
CA ILE A 47 -16.26 0.26 1.78
C ILE A 47 -15.29 -0.80 1.27
N PHE A 48 -14.11 -0.93 1.89
CA PHE A 48 -13.13 -1.95 1.54
C PHE A 48 -13.70 -3.36 1.65
N ASN A 49 -14.47 -3.65 2.70
CA ASN A 49 -15.12 -4.95 2.85
C ASN A 49 -16.05 -5.27 1.67
N ASN A 50 -16.92 -4.33 1.33
CA ASN A 50 -17.95 -4.53 0.31
C ASN A 50 -17.38 -4.53 -1.11
N GLU A 51 -16.40 -3.66 -1.38
CA GLU A 51 -15.90 -3.45 -2.74
C GLU A 51 -14.69 -4.33 -3.08
N ILE A 52 -13.94 -4.80 -2.08
CA ILE A 52 -12.67 -5.50 -2.28
C ILE A 52 -12.67 -6.84 -1.53
N PHE A 53 -12.78 -6.85 -0.21
CA PHE A 53 -12.57 -8.05 0.62
C PHE A 53 -13.47 -9.22 0.21
N THR A 54 -14.76 -8.95 0.04
CA THR A 54 -15.76 -9.95 -0.37
C THR A 54 -15.61 -10.41 -1.82
N LYS A 55 -14.92 -9.64 -2.67
CA LYS A 55 -14.74 -9.91 -4.10
C LYS A 55 -13.39 -10.53 -4.44
N MET A 56 -12.38 -10.37 -3.58
CA MET A 56 -11.03 -10.92 -3.79
C MET A 56 -10.90 -12.41 -3.43
N GLY A 57 -12.02 -13.07 -3.12
CA GLY A 57 -12.02 -14.48 -2.70
C GLY A 57 -11.37 -14.70 -1.33
N ALA A 58 -11.45 -13.71 -0.43
CA ALA A 58 -10.94 -13.84 0.94
C ALA A 58 -11.58 -15.05 1.65
N SER A 59 -10.80 -15.76 2.45
CA SER A 59 -11.25 -17.00 3.12
C SER A 59 -11.41 -16.88 4.63
N ASP A 60 -10.99 -15.76 5.20
CA ASP A 60 -11.00 -15.52 6.65
C ASP A 60 -11.61 -14.15 6.95
N SER A 61 -11.23 -13.53 8.07
CA SER A 61 -11.80 -12.29 8.59
C SER A 61 -10.89 -11.09 8.34
N LEU A 62 -11.53 -9.95 8.13
CA LEU A 62 -10.91 -8.63 8.14
C LEU A 62 -11.17 -7.96 9.49
N TYR A 63 -10.11 -7.47 10.13
CA TYR A 63 -10.21 -6.56 11.27
C TYR A 63 -9.51 -5.26 10.91
N TRP A 64 -10.19 -4.12 11.10
CA TRP A 64 -9.59 -2.81 10.90
C TRP A 64 -9.97 -1.89 12.06
N TRP A 65 -8.98 -1.28 12.69
CA TRP A 65 -9.20 -0.30 13.74
C TRP A 65 -10.02 0.92 13.28
N GLU A 66 -10.85 1.42 14.19
CA GLU A 66 -11.65 2.63 14.03
C GLU A 66 -11.50 3.50 15.28
N ASP A 67 -11.61 4.83 15.14
CA ASP A 67 -11.61 5.72 16.30
C ASP A 67 -12.94 5.66 17.09
N LYS A 68 -13.05 6.49 18.14
CA LYS A 68 -14.26 6.57 18.97
C LYS A 68 -15.53 6.95 18.19
N ASN A 69 -15.39 7.52 17.00
CA ASN A 69 -16.49 7.97 16.15
C ASN A 69 -16.78 6.99 15.00
N GLY A 70 -16.09 5.84 14.95
CA GLY A 70 -16.26 4.86 13.87
C GLY A 70 -15.53 5.23 12.57
N VAL A 71 -14.66 6.23 12.57
CA VAL A 71 -13.82 6.53 11.40
C VAL A 71 -12.66 5.54 11.38
N THR A 72 -12.46 4.85 10.26
CA THR A 72 -11.35 3.90 10.10
C THR A 72 -10.01 4.58 10.31
N ILE A 73 -9.10 3.93 11.05
CA ILE A 73 -7.71 4.35 11.18
C ILE A 73 -6.98 3.97 9.88
N GLY A 74 -7.05 4.84 8.86
CA GLY A 74 -6.57 4.49 7.50
C GLY A 74 -5.07 4.17 7.41
N MET A 75 -4.25 4.73 8.31
CA MET A 75 -2.79 4.59 8.29
C MET A 75 -2.26 3.28 8.92
N ALA A 76 -3.09 2.52 9.64
CA ALA A 76 -2.65 1.34 10.37
C ALA A 76 -3.82 0.39 10.74
N GLY A 77 -3.52 -0.69 11.45
CA GLY A 77 -4.54 -1.46 12.15
C GLY A 77 -5.44 -2.36 11.30
N ALA A 78 -5.10 -2.56 10.02
CA ALA A 78 -5.74 -3.56 9.16
C ALA A 78 -5.05 -4.92 9.32
N TYR A 79 -5.84 -5.96 9.61
CA TYR A 79 -5.39 -7.32 9.83
C TYR A 79 -6.22 -8.28 8.97
N MET A 80 -5.50 -9.14 8.25
CA MET A 80 -5.99 -10.26 7.47
C MET A 80 -4.92 -11.36 7.51
N THR A 81 -5.27 -12.57 7.09
CA THR A 81 -4.27 -13.63 6.93
C THR A 81 -3.23 -13.25 5.87
N THR A 82 -2.03 -13.82 5.96
CA THR A 82 -1.00 -13.61 4.91
C THR A 82 -1.52 -14.04 3.54
N ARG A 83 -2.35 -15.08 3.48
CA ARG A 83 -2.99 -15.54 2.23
C ARG A 83 -3.95 -14.50 1.68
N ASP A 84 -4.80 -13.91 2.51
CA ASP A 84 -5.77 -12.92 2.03
C ASP A 84 -5.11 -11.58 1.66
N TRP A 85 -3.99 -11.20 2.29
CA TRP A 85 -3.16 -10.11 1.79
C TRP A 85 -2.58 -10.41 0.40
N ALA A 86 -2.13 -11.64 0.14
CA ALA A 86 -1.66 -12.04 -1.20
C ALA A 86 -2.81 -12.01 -2.23
N LYS A 87 -4.02 -12.44 -1.84
CA LYS A 87 -5.23 -12.32 -2.69
C LYS A 87 -5.60 -10.87 -2.98
N PHE A 88 -5.44 -9.97 -2.01
CA PHE A 88 -5.61 -8.53 -2.24
C PHE A 88 -4.63 -8.02 -3.30
N GLY A 89 -3.36 -8.42 -3.23
CA GLY A 89 -2.37 -8.14 -4.28
C GLY A 89 -2.80 -8.67 -5.65
N GLN A 90 -3.29 -9.92 -5.71
CA GLN A 90 -3.75 -10.53 -6.96
C GLN A 90 -5.00 -9.82 -7.50
N PHE A 91 -5.94 -9.44 -6.64
CA PHE A 91 -7.14 -8.68 -7.02
C PHE A 91 -6.78 -7.35 -7.71
N ILE A 92 -5.73 -6.66 -7.24
CA ILE A 92 -5.23 -5.46 -7.92
C ILE A 92 -4.69 -5.79 -9.31
N ILE A 93 -3.86 -6.84 -9.44
CA ILE A 93 -3.32 -7.27 -10.74
C ILE A 93 -4.45 -7.65 -11.70
N ASP A 94 -5.46 -8.38 -11.23
CA ASP A 94 -6.62 -8.78 -12.03
C ASP A 94 -7.38 -7.55 -12.55
N ASN A 95 -7.58 -6.53 -11.71
CA ASN A 95 -8.21 -5.27 -12.12
C ASN A 95 -7.39 -4.50 -13.16
N ILE A 96 -6.06 -4.50 -13.04
CA ILE A 96 -5.15 -3.92 -14.05
C ILE A 96 -5.29 -4.67 -15.38
N ASN A 97 -5.23 -6.00 -15.36
CA ASN A 97 -5.32 -6.84 -16.57
C ASN A 97 -6.68 -6.72 -17.26
N GLN A 98 -7.75 -6.59 -16.47
CA GLN A 98 -9.12 -6.39 -16.95
C GLN A 98 -9.42 -4.94 -17.36
N LYS A 99 -8.47 -4.00 -17.14
CA LYS A 99 -8.61 -2.57 -17.46
C LYS A 99 -9.85 -1.92 -16.82
N THR A 100 -10.10 -2.26 -15.56
CA THR A 100 -11.19 -1.64 -14.79
C THR A 100 -10.79 -0.22 -14.37
N CYS A 101 -11.76 0.58 -13.91
CA CYS A 101 -11.47 1.89 -13.30
C CYS A 101 -10.43 1.81 -12.17
N MET A 102 -10.48 0.74 -11.36
CA MET A 102 -9.48 0.50 -10.31
C MET A 102 -8.11 0.16 -10.89
N GLY A 103 -8.06 -0.66 -11.94
CA GLY A 103 -6.81 -0.96 -12.66
C GLY A 103 -6.15 0.30 -13.22
N GLU A 104 -6.93 1.16 -13.88
CA GLU A 104 -6.47 2.44 -14.42
C GLU A 104 -6.00 3.40 -13.32
N PHE A 105 -6.63 3.40 -12.14
CA PHE A 105 -6.16 4.19 -10.99
C PHE A 105 -4.74 3.78 -10.56
N TYR A 106 -4.47 2.48 -10.45
CA TYR A 106 -3.13 1.98 -10.10
C TYR A 106 -2.10 2.28 -11.19
N LEU A 107 -2.44 2.11 -12.48
CA LEU A 107 -1.55 2.46 -13.58
C LEU A 107 -1.26 3.97 -13.63
N SER A 108 -2.26 4.81 -13.38
CA SER A 108 -2.08 6.25 -13.26
C SER A 108 -1.17 6.61 -12.08
N GLY A 109 -1.29 5.92 -10.95
CA GLY A 109 -0.40 6.13 -9.80
C GLY A 109 1.05 5.76 -10.11
N ILE A 110 1.30 4.70 -10.89
CA ILE A 110 2.64 4.37 -11.40
C ILE A 110 3.17 5.50 -12.29
N LYS A 111 2.37 5.95 -13.27
CA LYS A 111 2.77 6.98 -14.23
C LYS A 111 3.10 8.32 -13.56
N ASN A 112 2.37 8.68 -12.51
CA ASN A 112 2.50 9.95 -11.82
C ASN A 112 3.30 9.86 -10.52
N ALA A 113 4.05 8.77 -10.31
CA ALA A 113 4.84 8.60 -9.10
C ALA A 113 5.93 9.66 -9.01
N LEU A 114 6.14 10.18 -7.79
CA LEU A 114 7.13 11.21 -7.51
C LEU A 114 8.25 10.67 -6.62
N PRO A 115 9.50 11.11 -6.82
CA PRO A 115 10.59 10.72 -5.96
C PRO A 115 10.36 11.19 -4.53
N THR A 116 10.90 10.42 -3.57
CA THR A 116 10.80 10.76 -2.14
C THR A 116 12.15 11.09 -1.54
N LEU A 117 12.18 12.03 -0.59
CA LEU A 117 13.43 12.43 0.07
C LEU A 117 13.98 11.36 1.03
N GLN A 118 13.13 10.46 1.52
CA GLN A 118 13.49 9.48 2.55
C GLN A 118 13.84 8.10 1.99
N ARG A 119 13.50 7.80 0.73
CA ARG A 119 13.77 6.50 0.10
C ARG A 119 14.30 6.71 -1.31
N ASP A 120 15.57 6.36 -1.50
CA ASP A 120 16.29 6.38 -2.78
C ASP A 120 15.89 5.26 -3.75
N TYR A 121 15.13 4.26 -3.27
CA TYR A 121 14.75 3.07 -4.03
C TYR A 121 13.25 2.97 -4.33
N GLN A 122 12.45 3.94 -3.89
CA GLN A 122 11.00 3.96 -4.10
C GLN A 122 10.51 5.38 -4.36
N ASP A 123 9.71 5.50 -5.41
CA ASP A 123 8.87 6.66 -5.67
C ASP A 123 7.50 6.43 -4.99
N TYR A 124 6.70 7.49 -4.90
CA TYR A 124 5.39 7.44 -4.28
C TYR A 124 4.30 7.82 -5.29
N GLY A 125 3.40 6.87 -5.57
CA GLY A 125 2.29 7.01 -6.51
C GLY A 125 0.97 6.95 -5.75
N TYR A 126 0.31 8.11 -5.58
CA TYR A 126 -0.91 8.25 -4.78
C TYR A 126 -0.76 7.72 -3.35
N TYR A 127 -1.29 6.54 -3.02
CA TYR A 127 -1.24 5.94 -1.67
C TYR A 127 -0.41 4.64 -1.62
N PHE A 128 0.43 4.39 -2.62
CA PHE A 128 1.33 3.24 -2.68
C PHE A 128 2.73 3.63 -3.17
N TRP A 129 3.70 2.75 -2.92
CA TRP A 129 5.06 2.94 -3.40
C TRP A 129 5.21 2.37 -4.81
N VAL A 130 6.06 2.98 -5.62
CA VAL A 130 6.46 2.46 -6.91
C VAL A 130 7.94 2.12 -6.84
N GLN A 131 8.26 0.87 -7.13
CA GLN A 131 9.62 0.36 -7.04
C GLN A 131 10.04 -0.20 -8.38
N ASN A 132 11.18 0.28 -8.88
CA ASN A 132 11.83 -0.33 -10.03
C ASN A 132 12.46 -1.65 -9.60
N VAL A 133 11.94 -2.76 -10.11
CA VAL A 133 12.39 -4.13 -9.79
C VAL A 133 12.77 -4.84 -11.07
N SER A 134 13.94 -5.49 -11.05
CA SER A 134 14.40 -6.35 -12.13
C SER A 134 13.77 -7.73 -12.01
N ASN A 135 12.82 -8.07 -12.90
CA ASN A 135 12.29 -9.43 -13.04
C ASN A 135 13.04 -10.24 -14.11
N SER A 136 13.98 -9.64 -14.83
CA SER A 136 14.91 -10.30 -15.75
C SER A 136 16.33 -9.76 -15.60
N THR A 137 17.29 -10.36 -16.29
CA THR A 137 18.69 -9.88 -16.30
C THR A 137 18.84 -8.51 -16.99
N PHE A 138 17.90 -8.12 -17.86
CA PHE A 138 18.08 -7.02 -18.80
C PHE A 138 17.13 -5.84 -18.59
N GLU A 139 16.08 -5.99 -17.78
CA GLU A 139 15.06 -4.97 -17.63
C GLU A 139 14.61 -4.81 -16.17
N SER A 140 14.50 -3.56 -15.73
CA SER A 140 13.84 -3.17 -14.49
C SER A 140 12.53 -2.49 -14.83
N LYS A 141 11.43 -2.91 -14.19
CA LYS A 141 10.10 -2.36 -14.45
C LYS A 141 9.53 -1.71 -13.19
N PRO A 142 8.74 -0.63 -13.32
CA PRO A 142 8.07 -0.01 -12.19
C PRO A 142 6.92 -0.91 -11.71
N MET A 143 6.99 -1.35 -10.46
CA MET A 143 6.00 -2.23 -9.85
C MET A 143 5.34 -1.57 -8.66
N ILE A 144 4.09 -1.94 -8.39
CA ILE A 144 3.35 -1.49 -7.21
C ILE A 144 3.96 -2.19 -6.00
N ALA A 145 4.29 -1.40 -4.98
CA ALA A 145 4.82 -1.86 -3.71
C ALA A 145 4.02 -1.31 -2.53
N PHE A 146 3.68 -2.19 -1.59
CA PHE A 146 3.16 -1.81 -0.28
C PHE A 146 4.25 -2.07 0.76
N SER A 147 4.52 -1.06 1.58
CA SER A 147 5.59 -1.11 2.58
C SER A 147 5.08 -0.67 3.93
N GLY A 148 5.15 -1.57 4.91
CA GLY A 148 4.78 -1.30 6.29
C GLY A 148 5.99 -1.17 7.21
N LYS A 149 5.73 -0.71 8.45
CA LYS A 149 6.71 -0.76 9.55
C LYS A 149 7.14 -2.21 9.79
N PHE A 150 8.26 -2.42 10.48
CA PHE A 150 8.76 -3.74 10.87
C PHE A 150 9.10 -4.71 9.72
N GLY A 151 9.12 -4.23 8.47
CA GLY A 151 9.55 -5.02 7.33
C GLY A 151 8.43 -5.72 6.57
N HIS A 152 7.16 -5.32 6.78
CA HIS A 152 6.09 -5.74 5.87
C HIS A 152 6.37 -5.20 4.46
N ALA A 153 6.27 -6.06 3.46
CA ALA A 153 6.53 -5.73 2.07
C ALA A 153 5.64 -6.58 1.16
N MET A 154 4.98 -5.95 0.20
CA MET A 154 4.30 -6.64 -0.90
C MET A 154 4.70 -5.98 -2.20
N ILE A 155 5.09 -6.75 -3.22
CA ILE A 155 5.38 -6.25 -4.57
C ILE A 155 4.49 -7.01 -5.55
N LEU A 156 3.86 -6.25 -6.45
CA LEU A 156 2.97 -6.76 -7.48
C LEU A 156 3.66 -6.63 -8.85
N ASP A 157 4.17 -7.76 -9.36
CA ASP A 157 4.61 -7.86 -10.75
C ASP A 157 3.38 -8.11 -11.63
N HIS A 158 2.67 -7.03 -11.95
CA HIS A 158 1.50 -7.05 -12.83
C HIS A 158 1.87 -7.37 -14.30
N TYR A 159 3.16 -7.37 -14.66
CA TYR A 159 3.62 -7.79 -16.00
C TYR A 159 3.67 -9.31 -16.13
N SER A 160 4.07 -9.99 -15.05
CA SER A 160 4.22 -11.45 -14.99
C SER A 160 3.17 -12.10 -14.10
N ASN A 161 2.06 -11.40 -13.79
CA ASN A 161 0.98 -11.91 -12.95
C ASN A 161 1.44 -12.59 -11.64
N SER A 162 2.32 -11.92 -10.89
CA SER A 162 2.94 -12.50 -9.69
C SER A 162 2.86 -11.55 -8.49
N VAL A 163 2.60 -12.11 -7.32
CA VAL A 163 2.56 -11.41 -6.04
C VAL A 163 3.63 -11.98 -5.11
N VAL A 164 4.52 -11.14 -4.60
CA VAL A 164 5.42 -11.49 -3.50
C VAL A 164 5.00 -10.71 -2.27
N LEU A 165 4.74 -11.42 -1.17
CA LEU A 165 4.38 -10.86 0.12
C LEU A 165 5.33 -11.38 1.20
N VAL A 166 5.83 -10.45 2.02
CA VAL A 166 6.60 -10.73 3.24
C VAL A 166 5.92 -10.02 4.41
N THR A 167 5.44 -10.79 5.38
CA THR A 167 5.00 -10.29 6.68
C THR A 167 6.15 -10.44 7.68
N SER A 168 6.41 -9.42 8.51
CA SER A 168 7.58 -9.40 9.38
C SER A 168 7.33 -8.65 10.67
N ALA A 169 8.09 -8.99 11.71
CA ALA A 169 8.15 -8.28 12.99
C ALA A 169 9.57 -7.75 13.27
N SER A 170 10.38 -7.55 12.23
CA SER A 170 11.76 -7.08 12.36
C SER A 170 11.81 -5.59 12.73
N LYS A 171 12.31 -5.27 13.93
CA LYS A 171 12.48 -3.88 14.41
C LYS A 171 13.08 -2.91 13.38
N ASN A 172 14.09 -3.35 12.63
CA ASN A 172 14.82 -2.51 11.67
C ASN A 172 14.54 -2.88 10.20
N SER A 173 13.47 -3.63 9.93
CA SER A 173 13.15 -4.15 8.58
C SER A 173 14.30 -4.89 7.88
N LYS A 174 15.11 -5.65 8.63
CA LYS A 174 16.26 -6.42 8.13
C LYS A 174 16.12 -7.90 8.49
N TYR A 175 16.59 -8.77 7.60
CA TYR A 175 16.86 -10.17 7.90
C TYR A 175 18.35 -10.44 7.64
N GLY A 176 19.09 -10.74 8.70
CA GLY A 176 20.54 -10.69 8.68
C GLY A 176 21.04 -9.29 8.29
N ARG A 177 21.90 -9.21 7.27
CA ARG A 177 22.45 -7.94 6.77
C ARG A 177 21.59 -7.26 5.70
N LYS A 178 20.59 -7.95 5.15
CA LYS A 178 19.77 -7.47 4.02
C LYS A 178 18.53 -6.74 4.51
N HIS A 179 18.18 -5.63 3.87
CA HIS A 179 16.93 -4.91 4.12
C HIS A 179 15.78 -5.61 3.38
N ILE A 180 14.69 -5.90 4.08
CA ILE A 180 13.60 -6.73 3.56
C ILE A 180 12.99 -6.08 2.30
N ARG A 181 12.59 -4.81 2.40
CA ARG A 181 11.90 -4.08 1.31
C ARG A 181 12.81 -3.70 0.13
N ARG A 182 14.12 -3.55 0.37
CA ARG A 182 15.08 -3.08 -0.63
C ARG A 182 15.79 -4.23 -1.35
N ASP A 183 16.12 -5.29 -0.62
CA ASP A 183 17.00 -6.35 -1.13
C ASP A 183 16.27 -7.68 -1.25
N ILE A 184 15.49 -8.07 -0.24
CA ILE A 184 14.91 -9.41 -0.16
C ILE A 184 13.67 -9.54 -1.05
N THR A 185 12.67 -8.67 -0.84
CA THR A 185 11.41 -8.73 -1.59
C THR A 185 11.62 -8.55 -3.11
N PRO A 186 12.45 -7.59 -3.59
CA PRO A 186 12.79 -7.50 -5.01
C PRO A 186 13.56 -8.73 -5.52
N GLY A 187 14.47 -9.29 -4.70
CA GLY A 187 15.17 -10.52 -5.05
C GLY A 187 14.24 -11.73 -5.21
N MET A 188 13.19 -11.82 -4.39
CA MET A 188 12.18 -12.88 -4.50
C MET A 188 11.35 -12.75 -5.79
N ILE A 189 11.02 -11.53 -6.24
CA ILE A 189 10.34 -11.30 -7.52
C ILE A 189 11.19 -11.86 -8.67
N LYS A 190 12.50 -11.57 -8.67
CA LYS A 190 13.43 -12.07 -9.67
C LYS A 190 13.55 -13.61 -9.71
N GLU A 191 13.40 -14.27 -8.57
CA GLU A 191 13.39 -15.73 -8.53
C GLU A 191 12.03 -16.30 -8.96
N ALA A 192 10.92 -15.66 -8.58
CA ALA A 192 9.58 -16.08 -8.97
C ALA A 192 9.36 -16.03 -10.50
N SER A 193 9.95 -15.04 -11.19
CA SER A 193 9.86 -14.94 -12.66
C SER A 193 10.56 -16.07 -13.42
N LYS A 194 11.37 -16.89 -12.77
CA LYS A 194 12.03 -18.06 -13.40
C LYS A 194 11.17 -19.33 -13.38
N ILE A 195 10.06 -19.32 -12.66
CA ILE A 195 9.21 -20.51 -12.43
C ILE A 195 8.03 -20.54 -13.42
N GLN A 196 7.85 -19.49 -14.21
CA GLN A 196 6.85 -19.39 -15.29
C GLN A 196 7.40 -19.88 -16.62
#